data_AF-A0A7J6LGW1-F1
#
_entry.id   AF-A0A7J6LGW1-F1
#
_cell.length_a   1.000
_cell.length_b   1.000
_cell.length_c   1.000
_cell.angle_alpha   90.00
_cell.angle_beta   90.00
_cell.angle_gamma   90.00
#
_symmetry.space_group_name_H-M   'P 1'
#
loop_
_entity.id
_entity.type
_entity.pdbx_description
1 polymer ?
#
loop_
_entity_poly.entity_id
_entity_poly.type
_entity_poly.pdbx_seq_one_letter_code
_entity_poly.pdbx_strand_id
1 'polypeptide(L)'
;MSDIDEEEDALRKQLESLPPIRIKQCDLDDEQTNKIRLLVSEALGKHALSKDVAENIKTIMDQDPEFNRIPGKGPWHCVVGKSFGGSIAHERNHAVLFDDINSGNTILLFKSMGAQPAPSDGPPVPSAAHGEATGGVGFIVVFNLSEFESDCFRRAPQPKEWWHLNRIEPQFDELREKAKWKRIWFRFCWRPDCRSAIRGKGDALLNEWPMLMSHDSGTGYISTTDAFWEMTKSQEGNFTAQLNCGVRAFDLRPLCNAKGLYMHHGIISIDHSLKDALTEVVTWANSHPREFILLVNSHYSPKTNDCKGKVWQTMATLNLMPSIGSDGSCDRLKGLTISQAMKMSTLKAGGHVFVVEGEGVCLDANWNSSLTCYRENGDCREGSPGSGYINKELFLYINETASRKPKTNLTTIQAHWQYDSTSVEKMLKAGSNILNDTKLSGINKKLIGIIPQLEYINLLEVDNACLYGVELAEALKARTK
;
A
#
# COMPACT_ATOMS: atom_id res chain seq x y z
N MET A 1 -8.15 28.99 -35.94
CA MET A 1 -8.26 28.72 -34.50
C MET A 1 -9.63 29.18 -34.09
N SER A 2 -10.41 28.25 -33.55
CA SER A 2 -11.71 28.55 -32.95
C SER A 2 -11.50 29.35 -31.68
N ASP A 3 -12.48 30.16 -31.28
CA ASP A 3 -12.43 30.95 -30.03
C ASP A 3 -12.15 30.08 -28.78
N ILE A 4 -12.46 28.78 -28.84
CA ILE A 4 -12.18 27.78 -27.81
C ILE A 4 -10.66 27.52 -27.64
N ASP A 5 -9.90 27.55 -28.72
CA ASP A 5 -8.45 27.28 -28.69
C ASP A 5 -7.70 28.44 -28.02
N GLU A 6 -8.23 29.66 -28.09
CA GLU A 6 -7.62 30.85 -27.48
C GLU A 6 -7.86 30.92 -25.97
N GLU A 7 -9.01 30.46 -25.49
CA GLU A 7 -9.36 30.44 -24.06
C GLU A 7 -8.58 29.36 -23.29
N GLU A 8 -8.42 28.16 -23.87
CA GLU A 8 -7.60 27.09 -23.29
C GLU A 8 -6.11 27.48 -23.21
N ASP A 9 -5.59 28.15 -24.24
CA ASP A 9 -4.21 28.64 -24.26
C ASP A 9 -3.96 29.73 -23.21
N ALA A 10 -4.94 30.59 -22.95
CA ALA A 10 -4.86 31.61 -21.91
C ALA A 10 -4.85 30.98 -20.50
N LEU A 11 -5.72 30.00 -20.25
CA LEU A 11 -5.78 29.27 -18.99
C LEU A 11 -4.47 28.52 -18.72
N ARG A 12 -3.91 27.86 -19.75
CA ARG A 12 -2.63 27.15 -19.65
C ARG A 12 -1.48 28.08 -19.27
N LYS A 13 -1.36 29.24 -19.92
CA LYS A 13 -0.34 30.25 -19.58
C LYS A 13 -0.49 30.75 -18.15
N GLN A 14 -1.72 30.94 -17.69
CA GLN A 14 -2.00 31.36 -16.31
C GLN A 14 -1.56 30.29 -15.31
N LEU A 15 -1.90 29.01 -15.56
CA LEU A 15 -1.49 27.88 -14.72
C LEU A 15 0.04 27.65 -14.70
N GLU A 16 0.73 27.89 -15.82
CA GLU A 16 2.20 27.81 -15.92
C GLU A 16 2.90 28.93 -15.12
N SER A 17 2.24 30.08 -14.93
CA SER A 17 2.73 31.18 -14.09
C SER A 17 2.52 31.00 -12.59
N LEU A 18 1.72 30.00 -12.18
CA LEU A 18 1.45 29.75 -10.77
C LEU A 18 2.64 29.11 -10.06
N PRO A 19 2.76 29.31 -8.73
CA PRO A 19 3.70 28.56 -7.92
C PRO A 19 3.58 27.05 -8.14
N PRO A 20 4.72 26.32 -8.13
CA PRO A 20 4.67 24.87 -8.17
C PRO A 20 4.03 24.36 -6.89
N ILE A 21 3.13 23.39 -7.03
CA ILE A 21 2.48 22.71 -5.92
C ILE A 21 2.97 21.27 -5.82
N ARG A 22 2.95 20.72 -4.61
CA ARG A 22 3.17 19.29 -4.36
C ARG A 22 1.88 18.67 -3.86
N ILE A 23 1.16 18.01 -4.76
CA ILE A 23 -0.07 17.28 -4.43
C ILE A 23 0.29 16.07 -3.55
N LYS A 24 -0.37 15.96 -2.39
CA LYS A 24 -0.26 14.82 -1.46
C LYS A 24 -1.41 13.84 -1.64
N GLN A 25 -2.62 14.36 -1.87
CA GLN A 25 -3.83 13.61 -2.17
C GLN A 25 -4.73 14.49 -3.02
N CYS A 26 -5.32 13.96 -4.09
CA CYS A 26 -6.32 14.66 -4.87
C CYS A 26 -7.35 13.64 -5.35
N ASP A 27 -8.60 13.93 -5.03
CA ASP A 27 -9.79 13.19 -5.45
C ASP A 27 -10.72 14.22 -6.09
N LEU A 28 -10.22 15.00 -7.05
CA LEU A 28 -10.96 15.98 -7.85
C LEU A 28 -10.54 15.79 -9.31
N ASP A 29 -11.38 16.21 -10.25
CA ASP A 29 -10.98 16.22 -11.66
C ASP A 29 -9.96 17.34 -11.95
N ASP A 30 -9.31 17.28 -13.13
CA ASP A 30 -8.22 18.18 -13.49
C ASP A 30 -8.69 19.64 -13.63
N GLU A 31 -9.92 19.86 -14.12
CA GLU A 31 -10.52 21.19 -14.29
C GLU A 31 -10.77 21.85 -12.93
N GLN A 32 -11.41 21.12 -12.01
CA GLN A 32 -11.62 21.53 -10.62
C GLN A 32 -10.31 21.78 -9.88
N THR A 33 -9.33 20.90 -10.08
CA THR A 33 -8.01 21.04 -9.46
C THR A 33 -7.32 22.32 -9.93
N ASN A 34 -7.35 22.60 -11.23
CA ASN A 34 -6.76 23.82 -11.80
C ASN A 34 -7.46 25.09 -11.30
N LYS A 35 -8.79 25.07 -11.17
CA LYS A 35 -9.56 26.18 -10.58
C LYS A 35 -9.20 26.42 -9.12
N ILE A 36 -9.03 25.36 -8.32
CA ILE A 36 -8.58 25.46 -6.93
C ILE A 36 -7.16 26.05 -6.85
N ARG A 37 -6.26 25.67 -7.76
CA ARG A 37 -4.90 26.23 -7.79
C ARG A 37 -4.90 27.73 -8.00
N LEU A 38 -5.71 28.23 -8.93
CA LEU A 38 -5.88 29.66 -9.18
C LEU A 38 -6.44 30.37 -7.94
N LEU A 39 -7.51 29.82 -7.37
CA LEU A 39 -8.17 30.35 -6.18
C LEU A 39 -7.22 30.45 -4.98
N VAL A 40 -6.44 29.41 -4.72
CA VAL A 40 -5.50 29.36 -3.58
C VAL A 40 -4.35 30.33 -3.79
N SER A 41 -3.79 30.42 -5.01
CA SER A 41 -2.73 31.39 -5.31
C SER A 41 -3.21 32.83 -5.14
N GLU A 42 -4.45 33.13 -5.54
CA GLU A 42 -5.05 34.45 -5.37
C GLU A 42 -5.29 34.77 -3.88
N ALA A 43 -5.84 33.82 -3.12
CA ALA A 43 -6.11 33.98 -1.70
C ALA A 43 -4.81 34.16 -0.88
N LEU A 44 -3.76 33.40 -1.20
CA LEU A 44 -2.43 33.54 -0.58
C LEU A 44 -1.76 34.88 -0.92
N GLY A 45 -2.03 35.45 -2.11
CA GLY A 45 -1.55 36.78 -2.48
C GLY A 45 -2.30 37.93 -1.78
N LYS A 46 -3.57 37.72 -1.41
CA LYS A 46 -4.44 38.74 -0.79
C LYS A 46 -4.38 38.75 0.74
N HIS A 47 -4.17 37.60 1.37
CA HIS A 47 -4.31 37.45 2.82
C HIS A 47 -3.03 36.90 3.46
N ALA A 48 -2.59 37.53 4.56
CA ALA A 48 -1.38 37.12 5.28
C ALA A 48 -1.64 36.06 6.37
N LEU A 49 -2.85 36.03 6.95
CA LEU A 49 -3.20 35.09 8.01
C LEU A 49 -3.85 33.84 7.40
N SER A 50 -3.38 32.65 7.81
CA SER A 50 -3.91 31.36 7.31
C SER A 50 -5.41 31.19 7.55
N LYS A 51 -5.94 31.77 8.63
CA LYS A 51 -7.38 31.79 8.90
C LYS A 51 -8.14 32.52 7.80
N ASP A 52 -7.69 33.70 7.40
CA ASP A 52 -8.37 34.54 6.42
C ASP A 52 -8.27 33.93 5.02
N VAL A 53 -7.12 33.32 4.69
CA VAL A 53 -6.96 32.51 3.47
C VAL A 53 -7.98 31.37 3.44
N ALA A 54 -8.09 30.61 4.53
CA ALA A 54 -9.01 29.48 4.61
C ALA A 54 -10.48 29.91 4.52
N GLU A 55 -10.85 31.01 5.16
CA GLU A 55 -12.20 31.57 5.13
C GLU A 55 -12.57 32.09 3.74
N ASN A 56 -11.64 32.75 3.05
CA ASN A 56 -11.83 33.26 1.69
C ASN A 56 -12.06 32.10 0.69
N ILE A 57 -11.19 31.09 0.71
CA ILE A 57 -11.30 29.92 -0.18
C ILE A 57 -12.61 29.18 0.08
N LYS A 58 -12.91 28.88 1.36
CA LYS A 58 -14.15 28.20 1.74
C LYS A 58 -15.39 28.94 1.25
N THR A 59 -15.44 30.26 1.42
CA THR A 59 -16.59 31.08 1.02
C THR A 59 -16.83 30.99 -0.49
N ILE A 60 -15.78 31.08 -1.29
CA ILE A 60 -15.88 30.99 -2.74
C ILE A 60 -16.35 29.59 -3.15
N MET A 61 -15.76 28.53 -2.58
CA MET A 61 -16.12 27.15 -2.91
C MET A 61 -17.54 26.77 -2.48
N ASP A 62 -18.06 27.31 -1.38
CA ASP A 62 -19.44 27.08 -0.96
C ASP A 62 -20.47 27.80 -1.86
N GLN A 63 -20.08 28.88 -2.55
CA GLN A 63 -20.96 29.68 -3.41
C GLN A 63 -20.88 29.30 -4.90
N ASP A 64 -19.76 28.70 -5.32
CA ASP A 64 -19.52 28.35 -6.71
C ASP A 64 -20.42 27.18 -7.16
N PRO A 65 -21.29 27.36 -8.17
CA PRO A 65 -22.17 26.30 -8.66
C PRO A 65 -21.41 25.08 -9.18
N GLU A 66 -20.17 25.28 -9.64
CA GLU A 66 -19.35 24.24 -10.24
C GLU A 66 -18.81 23.24 -9.22
N PHE A 67 -18.54 23.71 -8.01
CA PHE A 67 -18.16 22.88 -6.86
C PHE A 67 -19.38 22.34 -6.09
N ASN A 68 -20.61 22.74 -6.47
CA ASN A 68 -21.85 22.39 -5.78
C ASN A 68 -22.94 21.85 -6.74
N ARG A 69 -22.54 21.19 -7.84
CA ARG A 69 -23.45 20.64 -8.86
C ARG A 69 -24.44 19.57 -8.31
N ILE A 70 -24.12 18.91 -7.19
CA ILE A 70 -24.94 17.83 -6.61
C ILE A 70 -25.66 18.33 -5.34
N PRO A 71 -27.01 18.38 -5.33
CA PRO A 71 -27.79 18.73 -4.15
C PRO A 71 -27.59 17.72 -3.00
N GLY A 72 -27.64 18.19 -1.75
CA GLY A 72 -27.65 17.33 -0.56
C GLY A 72 -26.28 16.98 0.04
N LYS A 73 -25.19 17.54 -0.47
CA LYS A 73 -23.84 17.40 0.11
C LYS A 73 -23.57 18.44 1.20
N GLY A 74 -22.70 18.11 2.15
CA GLY A 74 -22.33 19.02 3.25
C GLY A 74 -21.47 20.22 2.81
N PRO A 75 -21.15 21.15 3.74
CA PRO A 75 -20.32 22.31 3.43
C PRO A 75 -18.87 21.93 3.10
N TRP A 76 -18.17 22.83 2.41
CA TRP A 76 -16.72 22.74 2.24
C TRP A 76 -15.98 23.11 3.52
N HIS A 77 -14.87 22.44 3.75
CA HIS A 77 -13.93 22.68 4.84
C HIS A 77 -12.58 23.01 4.24
N CYS A 78 -11.92 24.04 4.77
CA CYS A 78 -10.60 24.46 4.36
C CYS A 78 -9.68 24.56 5.58
N VAL A 79 -8.52 23.93 5.50
CA VAL A 79 -7.45 24.04 6.50
C VAL A 79 -6.18 24.53 5.80
N VAL A 80 -5.60 25.61 6.32
CA VAL A 80 -4.36 26.20 5.83
C VAL A 80 -3.39 26.32 6.99
N GLY A 81 -2.15 25.85 6.82
CA GLY A 81 -1.12 25.91 7.85
C GLY A 81 0.19 25.31 7.38
N LYS A 82 1.27 25.47 8.16
CA LYS A 82 2.62 25.04 7.73
C LYS A 82 2.78 23.52 7.61
N SER A 83 2.25 22.78 8.59
CA SER A 83 2.31 21.32 8.61
C SER A 83 1.25 20.76 9.54
N PHE A 84 0.35 19.95 8.99
CA PHE A 84 -0.67 19.26 9.75
C PHE A 84 -0.97 17.90 9.12
N GLY A 85 -1.43 16.98 9.95
CA GLY A 85 -1.96 15.69 9.53
C GLY A 85 -3.39 15.54 10.04
N GLY A 86 -4.23 14.85 9.28
CA GLY A 86 -5.59 14.57 9.71
C GLY A 86 -6.18 13.34 9.06
N SER A 87 -7.12 12.72 9.77
CA SER A 87 -7.98 11.65 9.25
C SER A 87 -9.39 12.20 9.20
N ILE A 88 -9.96 12.26 8.01
CA ILE A 88 -11.26 12.88 7.74
C ILE A 88 -12.17 11.92 6.98
N ALA A 89 -13.42 11.83 7.40
CA ALA A 89 -14.48 11.27 6.56
C ALA A 89 -15.03 12.38 5.67
N HIS A 90 -14.92 12.22 4.36
CA HIS A 90 -15.34 13.22 3.37
C HIS A 90 -16.13 12.58 2.24
N GLU A 91 -16.82 13.42 1.46
CA GLU A 91 -17.50 13.02 0.23
C GLU A 91 -16.49 12.56 -0.83
N ARG A 92 -16.81 11.50 -1.58
CA ARG A 92 -15.99 11.05 -2.70
C ARG A 92 -15.93 12.11 -3.80
N ASN A 93 -14.80 12.17 -4.50
CA ASN A 93 -14.50 13.12 -5.56
C ASN A 93 -14.56 14.59 -5.10
N HIS A 94 -14.36 14.88 -3.81
CA HIS A 94 -14.46 16.22 -3.22
C HIS A 94 -13.39 16.47 -2.15
N ALA A 95 -12.14 16.04 -2.39
CA ALA A 95 -11.03 16.30 -1.47
C ALA A 95 -9.70 16.53 -2.18
N VAL A 96 -8.92 17.49 -1.68
CA VAL A 96 -7.55 17.76 -2.15
C VAL A 96 -6.67 18.24 -1.00
N LEU A 97 -5.46 17.71 -0.94
CA LEU A 97 -4.39 18.05 -0.01
C LEU A 97 -3.11 18.29 -0.80
N PHE A 98 -2.54 19.49 -0.69
CA PHE A 98 -1.29 19.82 -1.36
C PHE A 98 -0.47 20.83 -0.57
N ASP A 99 0.83 20.90 -0.89
CA ASP A 99 1.71 21.95 -0.41
C ASP A 99 1.90 23.00 -1.50
N ASP A 100 1.72 24.27 -1.14
CA ASP A 100 2.20 25.39 -1.93
C ASP A 100 3.67 25.64 -1.59
N ILE A 101 4.55 25.44 -2.57
CA ILE A 101 6.00 25.41 -2.33
C ILE A 101 6.55 26.79 -1.97
N ASN A 102 5.96 27.86 -2.50
CA ASN A 102 6.44 29.24 -2.29
C ASN A 102 6.07 29.74 -0.90
N SER A 103 4.84 29.52 -0.45
CA SER A 103 4.38 29.93 0.88
C SER A 103 4.80 28.95 1.97
N GLY A 104 5.16 27.71 1.62
CA GLY A 104 5.44 26.64 2.57
C GLY A 104 4.20 26.18 3.35
N ASN A 105 3.00 26.56 2.90
CA ASN A 105 1.75 26.15 3.50
C ASN A 105 1.27 24.83 2.90
N THR A 106 0.75 23.95 3.75
CA THR A 106 -0.12 22.85 3.40
C THR A 106 -1.57 23.35 3.36
N ILE A 107 -2.32 22.96 2.33
CA ILE A 107 -3.74 23.28 2.16
C ILE A 107 -4.52 21.98 2.03
N LEU A 108 -5.56 21.82 2.85
CA LEU A 108 -6.52 20.73 2.79
C LEU A 108 -7.91 21.30 2.55
N LEU A 109 -8.55 20.84 1.48
CA LEU A 109 -9.92 21.17 1.11
C LEU A 109 -10.71 19.88 1.00
N PHE A 110 -11.88 19.83 1.63
CA PHE A 110 -12.77 18.67 1.50
C PHE A 110 -14.23 19.03 1.77
N LYS A 111 -15.16 18.27 1.20
CA LYS A 111 -16.59 18.39 1.48
C LYS A 111 -17.03 17.34 2.49
N SER A 112 -17.71 17.73 3.56
CA SER A 112 -18.22 16.78 4.56
C SER A 112 -19.43 16.01 4.05
N MET A 113 -19.64 14.78 4.56
CA MET A 113 -20.80 13.98 4.19
C MET A 113 -22.11 14.68 4.58
N GLY A 114 -23.05 14.80 3.64
CA GLY A 114 -24.35 15.45 3.89
C GLY A 114 -25.27 14.62 4.78
N ALA A 115 -25.95 15.25 5.74
CA ALA A 115 -27.01 14.60 6.52
C ALA A 115 -28.28 14.52 5.65
N GLN A 116 -28.72 13.31 5.31
CA GLN A 116 -30.04 13.11 4.67
C GLN A 116 -31.14 13.53 5.65
N PRO A 117 -32.12 14.38 5.26
CA PRO A 117 -33.30 14.60 6.07
C PRO A 117 -34.09 13.28 6.16
N ALA A 118 -34.50 12.90 7.37
CA ALA A 118 -35.30 11.70 7.59
C ALA A 118 -36.62 11.77 6.78
N PRO A 119 -37.10 10.65 6.21
CA PRO A 119 -38.35 10.63 5.47
C PRO A 119 -39.52 11.03 6.37
N SER A 120 -40.21 12.10 5.99
CA SER A 120 -41.36 12.66 6.68
C SER A 120 -42.64 11.92 6.31
N ASP A 121 -42.84 10.71 6.81
CA ASP A 121 -44.15 10.05 6.77
C ASP A 121 -44.30 9.07 7.94
N GLY A 122 -44.86 9.58 9.05
CA GLY A 122 -45.26 8.80 10.21
C GLY A 122 -46.07 9.66 11.20
N PRO A 123 -47.15 9.12 11.80
CA PRO A 123 -48.07 9.91 12.62
C PRO A 123 -47.42 10.33 13.96
N PRO A 124 -47.89 11.42 14.58
CA PRO A 124 -47.25 12.00 15.76
C PRO A 124 -47.42 11.09 16.98
N VAL A 125 -46.30 10.64 17.55
CA VAL A 125 -46.25 9.94 18.84
C VAL A 125 -46.10 10.98 19.96
N PRO A 126 -46.85 10.89 21.09
CA PRO A 126 -46.81 11.92 22.12
C PRO A 126 -45.51 11.88 22.93
N SER A 127 -45.12 13.05 23.42
CA SER A 127 -43.90 13.31 24.20
C SER A 127 -43.73 12.38 25.40
N ALA A 128 -42.60 11.68 25.45
CA ALA A 128 -42.00 11.18 26.69
C ALA A 128 -40.47 11.28 26.58
N ALA A 129 -39.88 11.78 27.65
CA ALA A 129 -38.47 12.12 27.78
C ALA A 129 -37.53 10.91 27.66
N HIS A 130 -36.27 11.22 27.30
CA HIS A 130 -35.09 10.35 27.28
C HIS A 130 -35.03 9.28 26.17
N GLY A 131 -34.31 9.63 25.10
CA GLY A 131 -33.82 8.69 24.10
C GLY A 131 -32.75 9.36 23.23
N GLU A 132 -31.51 8.91 23.37
CA GLU A 132 -30.37 9.35 22.56
C GLU A 132 -30.61 9.08 21.07
N ALA A 133 -30.55 10.13 20.25
CA ALA A 133 -30.47 9.99 18.81
C ALA A 133 -29.02 9.64 18.41
N THR A 134 -28.76 8.40 18.05
CA THR A 134 -27.51 7.97 17.42
C THR A 134 -27.49 8.39 15.94
N GLY A 135 -27.21 9.66 15.69
CA GLY A 135 -26.77 10.14 14.38
C GLY A 135 -25.23 10.11 14.34
N GLY A 136 -24.65 9.35 13.41
CA GLY A 136 -23.21 9.24 13.26
C GLY A 136 -22.58 10.59 12.91
N VAL A 137 -21.97 11.24 13.91
CA VAL A 137 -21.18 12.46 13.70
C VAL A 137 -19.82 12.03 13.13
N GLY A 138 -19.50 12.44 11.91
CA GLY A 138 -18.17 12.28 11.34
C GLY A 138 -17.14 13.00 12.20
N PHE A 139 -16.14 12.27 12.70
CA PHE A 139 -15.05 12.85 13.48
C PHE A 139 -14.00 13.42 12.52
N ILE A 140 -13.69 14.72 12.65
CA ILE A 140 -12.54 15.37 12.01
C ILE A 140 -11.47 15.50 13.07
N VAL A 141 -10.30 14.90 12.83
CA VAL A 141 -9.14 15.05 13.70
C VAL A 141 -8.01 15.66 12.89
N VAL A 142 -7.60 16.89 13.25
CA VAL A 142 -6.47 17.60 12.64
C VAL A 142 -5.48 17.95 13.75
N PHE A 143 -4.21 17.57 13.57
CA PHE A 143 -3.14 17.86 14.52
C PHE A 143 -2.12 18.81 13.89
N ASN A 144 -1.72 19.83 14.64
CA ASN A 144 -0.59 20.67 14.28
C ASN A 144 0.71 19.95 14.64
N LEU A 145 1.61 19.79 13.66
CA LEU A 145 2.88 19.06 13.86
C LEU A 145 3.99 19.96 14.43
N SER A 146 3.83 21.28 14.45
CA SER A 146 4.89 22.20 14.88
C SER A 146 5.08 22.32 16.40
N GLU A 147 4.12 21.89 17.22
CA GLU A 147 4.22 21.98 18.69
C GLU A 147 4.86 20.74 19.34
N PHE A 148 5.05 19.65 18.58
CA PHE A 148 5.66 18.42 19.09
C PHE A 148 7.20 18.47 19.14
N GLU A 149 7.84 19.35 18.36
CA GLU A 149 9.31 19.39 18.23
C GLU A 149 10.02 20.23 19.31
N SER A 150 9.35 21.16 20.00
CA SER A 150 10.03 22.15 20.85
C SER A 150 10.30 21.72 22.30
N ASP A 151 9.51 20.80 22.87
CA ASP A 151 9.62 20.46 24.30
C ASP A 151 10.48 19.22 24.61
N CYS A 152 10.76 18.35 23.64
CA CYS A 152 11.56 17.13 23.88
C CYS A 152 13.09 17.36 23.88
N PHE A 153 13.60 18.49 23.38
CA PHE A 153 15.05 18.67 23.15
C PHE A 153 15.79 19.54 24.18
N ARG A 154 15.13 20.16 25.17
CA ARG A 154 15.81 21.12 26.08
C ARG A 154 16.08 20.67 27.51
N ARG A 155 15.72 19.47 27.94
CA ARG A 155 16.09 18.98 29.29
C ARG A 155 16.37 17.48 29.32
N ALA A 156 17.57 17.09 28.91
CA ALA A 156 18.15 15.80 29.27
C ALA A 156 19.31 16.04 30.25
N PRO A 157 19.21 15.70 31.54
CA PRO A 157 20.38 15.52 32.38
C PRO A 157 20.99 14.13 32.17
N GLN A 158 22.32 14.10 32.15
CA GLN A 158 23.18 12.90 32.10
C GLN A 158 22.95 11.96 33.32
N PRO A 159 23.30 10.66 33.22
CA PRO A 159 22.82 9.66 34.15
C PRO A 159 23.74 9.52 35.38
N LYS A 160 23.22 9.78 36.58
CA LYS A 160 23.74 9.22 37.82
C LYS A 160 22.63 8.92 38.83
N GLU A 161 22.63 7.64 39.23
CA GLU A 161 22.19 7.07 40.52
C GLU A 161 20.72 7.15 40.95
N TRP A 162 20.22 5.97 41.30
CA TRP A 162 18.92 5.68 41.88
C TRP A 162 18.82 6.16 43.33
N TRP A 163 17.82 6.97 43.68
CA TRP A 163 17.25 7.02 45.03
C TRP A 163 15.74 7.35 44.99
N HIS A 164 15.00 6.66 45.85
CA HIS A 164 13.56 6.82 46.13
C HIS A 164 13.16 8.27 46.41
N LEU A 165 11.97 8.70 45.93
CA LEU A 165 11.21 9.81 46.55
C LEU A 165 9.71 9.73 46.22
N ASN A 166 8.93 9.37 47.23
CA ASN A 166 7.55 9.82 47.42
C ASN A 166 7.56 11.33 47.72
N ARG A 167 6.47 12.02 47.33
CA ARG A 167 6.17 13.47 47.46
C ARG A 167 6.73 14.36 46.36
N ILE A 168 5.81 14.92 45.55
CA ILE A 168 5.53 16.36 45.43
C ILE A 168 4.12 16.49 44.79
N GLU A 169 3.14 16.75 45.66
CA GLU A 169 1.83 17.38 45.41
C GLU A 169 1.94 18.68 46.22
N PRO A 170 2.04 19.89 45.63
CA PRO A 170 0.89 20.60 45.04
C PRO A 170 1.29 21.67 43.98
N GLN A 171 1.15 21.37 42.69
CA GLN A 171 1.11 22.41 41.63
C GLN A 171 -0.02 22.17 40.60
N PHE A 172 -0.92 21.22 40.87
CA PHE A 172 -1.98 20.84 39.93
C PHE A 172 -3.35 21.48 40.23
N ASP A 173 -3.54 22.10 41.39
CA ASP A 173 -4.87 22.64 41.76
C ASP A 173 -5.18 24.01 41.16
N GLU A 174 -4.17 24.78 40.71
CA GLU A 174 -4.39 26.08 40.08
C GLU A 174 -4.85 25.97 38.61
N LEU A 175 -4.63 24.81 37.97
CA LEU A 175 -5.10 24.53 36.61
C LEU A 175 -6.50 23.90 36.56
N ARG A 176 -7.04 23.41 37.69
CA ARG A 176 -8.38 22.82 37.76
C ARG A 176 -9.52 23.83 37.78
N GLU A 177 -9.30 25.04 38.30
CA GLU A 177 -10.36 26.07 38.40
C GLU A 177 -10.63 26.82 37.08
N LYS A 178 -9.71 26.78 36.10
CA LYS A 178 -9.88 27.47 34.80
C LYS A 178 -10.49 26.62 33.68
N ALA A 179 -10.77 25.34 33.93
CA ALA A 179 -11.35 24.42 32.94
C ALA A 179 -12.78 23.98 33.29
N LYS A 180 -13.65 24.93 33.65
CA LYS A 180 -15.10 24.71 33.56
C LYS A 180 -15.51 24.99 32.12
N TRP A 181 -15.65 23.95 31.29
CA TRP A 181 -16.74 23.72 30.31
C TRP A 181 -16.41 22.48 29.45
N LYS A 182 -17.37 21.54 29.43
CA LYS A 182 -17.54 20.35 28.55
C LYS A 182 -16.72 19.08 28.87
N ARG A 183 -17.35 18.22 29.69
CA ARG A 183 -17.15 16.76 29.73
C ARG A 183 -17.58 16.13 28.40
N ILE A 184 -16.66 15.50 27.68
CA ILE A 184 -16.94 14.40 26.74
C ILE A 184 -15.99 13.26 27.10
N TRP A 185 -16.53 12.07 27.23
CA TRP A 185 -15.84 10.86 27.65
C TRP A 185 -14.75 10.48 26.63
N PHE A 186 -13.47 10.52 27.03
CA PHE A 186 -12.38 9.86 26.31
C PHE A 186 -12.12 8.50 26.93
N ARG A 187 -12.47 7.43 26.22
CA ARG A 187 -12.04 6.07 26.54
C ARG A 187 -10.64 5.88 25.95
N PHE A 188 -9.61 6.21 26.73
CA PHE A 188 -8.22 5.91 26.37
C PHE A 188 -8.01 4.40 26.35
N CYS A 189 -7.78 3.81 25.17
CA CYS A 189 -7.09 2.53 25.06
C CYS A 189 -5.60 2.80 25.28
N TRP A 190 -5.17 2.67 26.54
CA TRP A 190 -3.76 2.63 26.90
C TRP A 190 -3.26 1.20 26.64
N ARG A 191 -2.62 0.97 25.49
CA ARG A 191 -1.75 -0.21 25.29
C ARG A 191 -0.29 0.24 25.44
N PRO A 192 0.53 -0.38 26.31
CA PRO A 192 1.91 0.05 26.54
C PRO A 192 2.94 -0.24 25.44
N ASP A 193 2.56 -0.76 24.26
CA ASP A 193 3.54 -1.31 23.28
C ASP A 193 3.54 -0.64 21.90
N CYS A 194 3.30 0.67 21.81
CA CYS A 194 3.68 1.43 20.61
C CYS A 194 5.14 1.93 20.72
N ARG A 195 6.11 1.03 20.59
CA ARG A 195 7.54 1.38 20.34
C ARG A 195 8.01 1.06 18.92
N SER A 196 7.10 0.88 17.97
CA SER A 196 7.45 0.56 16.58
C SER A 196 6.67 1.37 15.55
N ALA A 197 6.58 2.70 15.70
CA ALA A 197 6.11 3.56 14.62
C ALA A 197 6.57 4.99 14.85
N ILE A 198 7.78 5.27 14.37
CA ILE A 198 8.28 6.50 13.72
C ILE A 198 9.79 6.22 13.58
N ARG A 199 10.17 5.40 12.60
CA ARG A 199 11.53 5.47 12.06
C ARG A 199 11.51 6.57 11.02
N GLY A 200 12.07 7.73 11.38
CA GLY A 200 12.15 8.86 10.47
C GLY A 200 12.98 8.55 9.23
N LYS A 201 12.57 9.13 8.08
CA LYS A 201 13.37 9.56 6.91
C LYS A 201 14.80 8.99 6.80
N GLY A 202 14.93 7.67 6.69
CA GLY A 202 16.20 6.97 6.50
C GLY A 202 16.02 5.88 5.45
N ASP A 203 17.08 5.62 4.68
CA ASP A 203 17.14 4.57 3.66
C ASP A 203 16.89 3.19 4.31
N ALA A 204 15.73 2.59 4.02
CA ALA A 204 15.28 1.36 4.66
C ALA A 204 16.16 0.16 4.26
N LEU A 205 16.31 -0.82 5.16
CA LEU A 205 16.95 -2.08 4.83
C LEU A 205 16.10 -2.83 3.79
N LEU A 206 16.75 -3.43 2.79
CA LEU A 206 16.07 -4.16 1.71
C LEU A 206 15.21 -5.32 2.26
N ASN A 207 15.68 -6.00 3.30
CA ASN A 207 14.95 -7.08 3.95
C ASN A 207 13.87 -6.60 4.94
N GLU A 208 13.70 -5.29 5.12
CA GLU A 208 12.61 -4.67 5.86
C GLU A 208 11.73 -3.81 4.92
N TRP A 209 11.98 -3.84 3.61
CA TRP A 209 11.23 -3.10 2.61
C TRP A 209 10.04 -3.92 2.08
N PRO A 210 8.79 -3.50 2.30
CA PRO A 210 7.61 -4.26 1.91
C PRO A 210 7.35 -4.17 0.40
N MET A 211 7.18 -5.32 -0.24
CA MET A 211 6.87 -5.45 -1.67
C MET A 211 5.76 -6.48 -1.89
N LEU A 212 4.90 -6.19 -2.87
CA LEU A 212 3.95 -7.16 -3.38
C LEU A 212 4.69 -8.12 -4.30
N MET A 213 4.63 -9.41 -3.99
CA MET A 213 5.23 -10.50 -4.75
C MET A 213 4.14 -11.36 -5.38
N SER A 214 4.28 -11.67 -6.67
CA SER A 214 3.41 -12.65 -7.31
C SER A 214 4.00 -14.05 -7.17
N HIS A 215 3.26 -14.97 -6.56
CA HIS A 215 3.62 -16.38 -6.42
C HIS A 215 3.61 -17.07 -7.80
N ASP A 216 4.60 -17.94 -8.08
CA ASP A 216 4.69 -18.67 -9.34
C ASP A 216 4.49 -17.75 -10.56
N SER A 217 5.21 -16.61 -10.59
CA SER A 217 4.78 -15.44 -11.36
C SER A 217 4.57 -15.72 -12.85
N GLY A 218 5.38 -16.61 -13.41
CA GLY A 218 5.35 -17.00 -14.83
C GLY A 218 4.05 -17.68 -15.25
N THR A 219 3.23 -18.18 -14.33
CA THR A 219 1.96 -18.83 -14.68
C THR A 219 0.96 -17.87 -15.35
N GLY A 220 1.20 -16.56 -15.25
CA GLY A 220 0.52 -15.53 -16.02
C GLY A 220 0.47 -15.78 -17.52
N TYR A 221 1.48 -16.45 -18.07
CA TYR A 221 1.57 -16.81 -19.50
C TYR A 221 0.82 -18.10 -19.88
N ILE A 222 0.30 -18.88 -18.92
CA ILE A 222 -0.47 -20.09 -19.21
C ILE A 222 -1.81 -19.70 -19.85
N SER A 223 -2.09 -20.27 -21.02
CA SER A 223 -3.38 -20.10 -21.71
C SER A 223 -4.48 -20.88 -20.99
N THR A 224 -5.70 -20.33 -20.95
CA THR A 224 -6.89 -21.05 -20.47
C THR A 224 -7.34 -22.18 -21.40
N THR A 225 -6.69 -22.34 -22.55
CA THR A 225 -6.85 -23.51 -23.43
C THR A 225 -5.89 -24.65 -23.08
N ASP A 226 -4.93 -24.45 -22.17
CA ASP A 226 -4.03 -25.51 -21.69
C ASP A 226 -4.80 -26.49 -20.81
N ALA A 227 -4.62 -27.80 -21.00
CA ALA A 227 -5.40 -28.82 -20.29
C ALA A 227 -5.24 -28.78 -18.75
N PHE A 228 -4.17 -28.19 -18.24
CA PHE A 228 -3.85 -28.13 -16.81
C PHE A 228 -3.97 -26.72 -16.23
N TRP A 229 -4.51 -25.75 -16.98
CA TRP A 229 -4.55 -24.35 -16.55
C TRP A 229 -5.25 -24.18 -15.19
N GLU A 230 -6.33 -24.92 -14.92
CA GLU A 230 -7.13 -24.79 -13.69
C GLU A 230 -6.31 -25.08 -12.42
N MET A 231 -5.32 -25.97 -12.51
CA MET A 231 -4.49 -26.40 -11.40
C MET A 231 -3.07 -25.84 -11.42
N THR A 232 -2.73 -25.01 -12.41
CA THR A 232 -1.37 -24.47 -12.57
C THR A 232 -1.32 -22.97 -12.74
N LYS A 233 -2.38 -22.33 -13.24
CA LYS A 233 -2.42 -20.89 -13.42
C LYS A 233 -2.71 -20.20 -12.08
N SER A 234 -1.71 -19.53 -11.51
CA SER A 234 -1.84 -18.76 -10.26
C SER A 234 -1.86 -17.25 -10.48
N GLN A 235 -1.43 -16.76 -11.65
CA GLN A 235 -1.44 -15.34 -11.99
C GLN A 235 -2.24 -15.04 -13.26
N GLU A 236 -2.75 -13.82 -13.33
CA GLU A 236 -3.34 -13.23 -14.54
C GLU A 236 -2.36 -12.25 -15.20
N GLY A 237 -2.30 -12.31 -16.52
CA GLY A 237 -1.46 -11.43 -17.34
C GLY A 237 0.04 -11.72 -17.30
N ASN A 238 0.75 -11.16 -18.28
CA ASN A 238 2.21 -11.21 -18.36
C ASN A 238 2.89 -10.36 -17.28
N PHE A 239 4.22 -10.31 -17.28
CA PHE A 239 4.96 -9.54 -16.29
C PHE A 239 4.69 -8.04 -16.38
N THR A 240 4.48 -7.51 -17.59
CA THR A 240 4.05 -6.13 -17.78
C THR A 240 2.73 -5.84 -17.07
N ALA A 241 1.72 -6.71 -17.23
CA ALA A 241 0.43 -6.56 -16.57
C ALA A 241 0.58 -6.61 -15.04
N GLN A 242 1.34 -7.58 -14.52
CA GLN A 242 1.60 -7.71 -13.08
C GLN A 242 2.28 -6.45 -12.50
N LEU A 243 3.28 -5.88 -13.20
CA LEU A 243 3.93 -4.62 -12.83
C LEU A 243 2.93 -3.45 -12.78
N ASN A 244 2.05 -3.35 -13.78
CA ASN A 244 1.02 -2.32 -13.84
C ASN A 244 -0.01 -2.45 -12.69
N CYS A 245 -0.22 -3.67 -12.20
CA CYS A 245 -1.05 -3.94 -11.03
C CYS A 245 -0.35 -3.73 -9.69
N GLY A 246 0.90 -3.24 -9.66
CA GLY A 246 1.61 -2.93 -8.41
C GLY A 246 2.55 -4.02 -7.88
N VAL A 247 2.70 -5.15 -8.57
CA VAL A 247 3.72 -6.16 -8.24
C VAL A 247 5.11 -5.54 -8.38
N ARG A 248 6.01 -5.81 -7.43
CA ARG A 248 7.42 -5.37 -7.47
C ARG A 248 8.42 -6.48 -7.16
N ALA A 249 7.95 -7.71 -6.91
CA ALA A 249 8.78 -8.89 -6.76
C ALA A 249 8.19 -10.09 -7.53
N PHE A 250 9.05 -10.87 -8.19
CA PHE A 250 8.65 -12.03 -9.00
C PHE A 250 9.29 -13.31 -8.48
N ASP A 251 8.48 -14.33 -8.14
CA ASP A 251 8.92 -15.71 -7.96
C ASP A 251 9.15 -16.36 -9.34
N LEU A 252 10.41 -16.38 -9.78
CA LEU A 252 10.81 -17.04 -11.01
C LEU A 252 11.20 -18.47 -10.70
N ARG A 253 10.60 -19.43 -11.41
CA ARG A 253 10.94 -20.86 -11.34
C ARG A 253 11.50 -21.35 -12.67
N PRO A 254 12.82 -21.24 -12.91
CA PRO A 254 13.39 -21.51 -14.23
C PRO A 254 13.39 -22.99 -14.60
N LEU A 255 13.03 -23.28 -15.85
CA LEU A 255 13.06 -24.59 -16.47
C LEU A 255 14.07 -24.61 -17.62
N CYS A 256 15.12 -25.42 -17.48
CA CYS A 256 16.08 -25.71 -18.54
C CYS A 256 15.79 -27.08 -19.14
N ASN A 257 15.44 -27.12 -20.42
CA ASN A 257 15.22 -28.36 -21.14
C ASN A 257 15.81 -28.29 -22.55
N ALA A 258 15.61 -29.34 -23.36
CA ALA A 258 16.13 -29.41 -24.72
C ALA A 258 15.55 -28.33 -25.66
N LYS A 259 14.36 -27.78 -25.36
CA LYS A 259 13.74 -26.72 -26.15
C LYS A 259 14.34 -25.34 -25.84
N GLY A 260 14.93 -25.16 -24.66
CA GLY A 260 15.51 -23.89 -24.24
C GLY A 260 15.31 -23.60 -22.76
N LEU A 261 15.19 -22.30 -22.46
CA LEU A 261 15.05 -21.78 -21.11
C LEU A 261 13.68 -21.11 -20.92
N TYR A 262 12.89 -21.68 -20.03
CA TYR A 262 11.49 -21.35 -19.76
C TYR A 262 11.26 -21.17 -18.27
N MET A 263 10.00 -21.13 -17.86
CA MET A 263 9.57 -21.24 -16.48
C MET A 263 8.70 -22.49 -16.30
N HIS A 264 8.45 -22.90 -15.06
CA HIS A 264 7.54 -24.00 -14.75
C HIS A 264 6.74 -23.74 -13.47
N HIS A 265 5.65 -24.48 -13.32
CA HIS A 265 4.95 -24.65 -12.05
C HIS A 265 4.74 -26.14 -11.81
N GLY A 266 5.42 -26.68 -10.79
CA GLY A 266 5.53 -28.13 -10.60
C GLY A 266 6.18 -28.80 -11.81
N ILE A 267 5.47 -29.77 -12.41
CA ILE A 267 5.91 -30.49 -13.60
C ILE A 267 5.52 -29.81 -14.93
N ILE A 268 4.70 -28.75 -14.87
CA ILE A 268 4.14 -28.12 -16.06
C ILE A 268 5.08 -27.03 -16.55
N SER A 269 5.55 -27.18 -17.80
CA SER A 269 6.33 -26.17 -18.51
C SER A 269 5.42 -25.04 -18.97
N ILE A 270 5.87 -23.80 -18.79
CA ILE A 270 5.18 -22.62 -19.30
C ILE A 270 5.79 -22.31 -20.68
N ASP A 271 4.97 -22.33 -21.73
CA ASP A 271 5.41 -22.12 -23.12
C ASP A 271 5.65 -20.63 -23.44
N HIS A 272 6.54 -20.02 -22.66
CA HIS A 272 7.00 -18.66 -22.85
C HIS A 272 8.45 -18.56 -22.37
N SER A 273 9.34 -18.04 -23.22
CA SER A 273 10.77 -18.06 -22.92
C SER A 273 11.09 -17.15 -21.73
N LEU A 274 12.03 -17.57 -20.87
CA LEU A 274 12.45 -16.74 -19.74
C LEU A 274 13.06 -15.42 -20.23
N LYS A 275 13.77 -15.46 -21.36
CA LYS A 275 14.40 -14.26 -21.94
C LYS A 275 13.35 -13.23 -22.34
N ASP A 276 12.27 -13.64 -23.00
CA ASP A 276 11.22 -12.73 -23.45
C ASP A 276 10.48 -12.13 -22.26
N ALA A 277 10.12 -12.95 -21.27
CA ALA A 277 9.53 -12.48 -20.02
C ALA A 277 10.42 -11.46 -19.28
N LEU A 278 11.73 -11.71 -19.18
CA LEU A 278 12.67 -10.78 -18.57
C LEU A 278 12.88 -9.51 -19.41
N THR A 279 12.75 -9.61 -20.74
CA THR A 279 12.79 -8.46 -21.64
C THR A 279 11.61 -7.53 -21.39
N GLU A 280 10.42 -8.06 -21.08
CA GLU A 280 9.28 -7.26 -20.65
C GLU A 280 9.61 -6.45 -19.39
N VAL A 281 10.18 -7.11 -18.36
CA VAL A 281 10.53 -6.46 -17.09
C VAL A 281 11.54 -5.33 -17.31
N VAL A 282 12.61 -5.60 -18.08
CA VAL A 282 13.63 -4.60 -18.42
C VAL A 282 13.02 -3.44 -19.20
N THR A 283 12.17 -3.74 -20.19
CA THR A 283 11.49 -2.72 -21.00
C THR A 283 10.61 -1.83 -20.14
N TRP A 284 9.82 -2.43 -19.25
CA TRP A 284 8.97 -1.69 -18.32
C TRP A 284 9.80 -0.87 -17.32
N ALA A 285 10.87 -1.43 -16.77
CA ALA A 285 11.74 -0.71 -15.84
C ALA A 285 12.38 0.53 -16.48
N ASN A 286 12.82 0.44 -17.73
CA ASN A 286 13.39 1.56 -18.48
C ASN A 286 12.40 2.72 -18.65
N SER A 287 11.10 2.45 -18.77
CA SER A 287 10.08 3.50 -18.83
C SER A 287 9.64 4.02 -17.45
N HIS A 288 10.13 3.41 -16.37
CA HIS A 288 9.79 3.75 -14.99
C HIS A 288 11.05 3.94 -14.13
N PRO A 289 11.82 5.02 -14.37
CA PRO A 289 13.20 5.12 -13.89
C PRO A 289 13.36 5.21 -12.37
N ARG A 290 12.27 5.39 -11.63
CA ARG A 290 12.25 5.44 -10.15
C ARG A 290 11.82 4.13 -9.50
N GLU A 291 11.35 3.17 -10.29
CA GLU A 291 10.80 1.93 -9.77
C GLU A 291 11.91 0.90 -9.51
N PHE A 292 11.72 0.12 -8.45
CA PHE A 292 12.58 -0.98 -8.04
C PHE A 292 11.83 -2.30 -8.19
N ILE A 293 12.43 -3.24 -8.90
CA ILE A 293 11.87 -4.56 -9.19
C ILE A 293 12.84 -5.62 -8.67
N LEU A 294 12.31 -6.59 -7.92
CA LEU A 294 13.06 -7.74 -7.42
C LEU A 294 12.71 -8.99 -8.24
N LEU A 295 13.73 -9.65 -8.77
CA LEU A 295 13.63 -10.97 -9.40
C LEU A 295 14.22 -12.02 -8.48
N VAL A 296 13.40 -12.98 -8.07
CA VAL A 296 13.79 -14.08 -7.19
C VAL A 296 13.88 -15.35 -8.03
N ASN A 297 15.09 -15.88 -8.24
CA ASN A 297 15.24 -17.18 -8.91
C ASN A 297 15.15 -18.32 -7.90
N SER A 298 14.12 -19.14 -7.98
CA SER A 298 13.87 -20.28 -7.08
C SER A 298 13.64 -21.56 -7.90
N HIS A 299 13.56 -22.71 -7.22
CA HIS A 299 13.02 -23.96 -7.79
C HIS A 299 13.56 -24.45 -9.15
N TYR A 300 14.82 -24.14 -9.50
CA TYR A 300 15.43 -24.58 -10.76
C TYR A 300 15.13 -26.03 -11.15
N SER A 301 14.68 -26.22 -12.39
CA SER A 301 14.41 -27.53 -12.97
C SER A 301 15.22 -27.74 -14.26
N PRO A 302 16.20 -28.66 -14.31
CA PRO A 302 16.73 -29.42 -13.19
C PRO A 302 17.59 -28.55 -12.26
N LYS A 303 17.66 -28.92 -10.98
CA LYS A 303 18.46 -28.23 -9.95
C LYS A 303 19.96 -28.50 -10.13
N THR A 304 20.55 -27.87 -11.16
CA THR A 304 21.94 -28.07 -11.58
C THR A 304 22.64 -26.74 -11.83
N ASN A 305 23.98 -26.74 -11.69
CA ASN A 305 24.79 -25.56 -11.98
C ASN A 305 24.75 -25.16 -13.48
N ASP A 306 24.55 -26.13 -14.39
CA ASP A 306 24.35 -25.84 -15.81
C ASP A 306 23.08 -25.02 -16.05
N CYS A 307 21.96 -25.42 -15.43
CA CYS A 307 20.70 -24.67 -15.56
C CYS A 307 20.82 -23.27 -14.95
N LYS A 308 21.43 -23.15 -13.77
CA LYS A 308 21.75 -21.85 -13.14
C LYS A 308 22.60 -20.97 -14.05
N GLY A 309 23.66 -21.53 -14.63
CA GLY A 309 24.54 -20.84 -15.57
C GLY A 309 23.81 -20.30 -16.80
N LYS A 310 22.88 -21.07 -17.37
CA LYS A 310 22.03 -20.63 -18.50
C LYS A 310 21.10 -19.48 -18.12
N VAL A 311 20.52 -19.51 -16.93
CA VAL A 311 19.71 -18.39 -16.40
C VAL A 311 20.55 -17.13 -16.26
N TRP A 312 21.71 -17.22 -15.63
CA TRP A 312 22.59 -16.06 -15.45
C TRP A 312 23.14 -15.53 -16.77
N GLN A 313 23.49 -16.41 -17.71
CA GLN A 313 23.89 -16.00 -19.05
C GLN A 313 22.76 -15.23 -19.74
N THR A 314 21.52 -15.72 -19.64
CA THR A 314 20.35 -15.03 -20.20
C THR A 314 20.15 -13.65 -19.57
N MET A 315 20.20 -13.55 -18.24
CA MET A 315 20.12 -12.28 -17.50
C MET A 315 21.24 -11.31 -17.89
N ALA A 316 22.47 -11.80 -18.08
CA ALA A 316 23.61 -11.01 -18.52
C ALA A 316 23.41 -10.45 -19.94
N THR A 317 22.79 -11.19 -20.86
CA THR A 317 22.47 -10.65 -22.21
C THR A 317 21.49 -9.47 -22.15
N LEU A 318 20.72 -9.37 -21.07
CA LEU A 318 19.80 -8.25 -20.81
C LEU A 318 20.43 -7.13 -19.97
N ASN A 319 21.75 -7.19 -19.71
CA ASN A 319 22.49 -6.28 -18.85
C ASN A 319 21.97 -6.22 -17.40
N LEU A 320 21.38 -7.31 -16.89
CA LEU A 320 21.02 -7.42 -15.49
C LEU A 320 22.25 -7.68 -14.62
N MET A 321 22.18 -7.25 -13.36
CA MET A 321 23.24 -7.53 -12.38
C MET A 321 23.41 -9.03 -12.14
N PRO A 322 24.60 -9.50 -11.75
CA PRO A 322 24.78 -10.86 -11.25
C PRO A 322 23.88 -11.12 -10.04
N SER A 323 23.20 -12.26 -10.04
CA SER A 323 22.33 -12.72 -8.95
C SER A 323 23.09 -12.79 -7.62
N ILE A 324 22.59 -12.15 -6.56
CA ILE A 324 23.15 -12.35 -5.21
C ILE A 324 22.81 -13.77 -4.73
N GLY A 325 23.78 -14.49 -4.19
CA GLY A 325 23.65 -15.92 -3.87
C GLY A 325 24.16 -16.86 -4.96
N SER A 326 24.54 -16.35 -6.14
CA SER A 326 25.09 -17.17 -7.23
C SER A 326 26.41 -17.86 -6.87
N ASP A 327 27.19 -17.26 -5.97
CA ASP A 327 28.41 -17.81 -5.38
C ASP A 327 28.15 -18.68 -4.14
N GLY A 328 26.88 -18.90 -3.79
CA GLY A 328 26.46 -19.60 -2.59
C GLY A 328 26.46 -18.73 -1.32
N SER A 329 26.73 -17.41 -1.42
CA SER A 329 26.69 -16.50 -0.27
C SER A 329 25.64 -15.39 -0.42
N CYS A 330 24.98 -15.11 0.70
CA CYS A 330 24.00 -14.04 0.85
C CYS A 330 24.54 -12.85 1.65
N ASP A 331 25.84 -12.82 1.95
CA ASP A 331 26.46 -11.78 2.77
C ASP A 331 26.26 -10.38 2.18
N ARG A 332 26.14 -10.29 0.86
CA ARG A 332 25.86 -9.03 0.15
C ARG A 332 24.48 -8.43 0.46
N LEU A 333 23.56 -9.19 1.06
CA LEU A 333 22.27 -8.68 1.56
C LEU A 333 22.37 -8.07 2.96
N LYS A 334 23.41 -8.42 3.73
CA LYS A 334 23.51 -8.05 5.14
C LYS A 334 23.65 -6.53 5.28
N GLY A 335 22.62 -5.90 5.84
CA GLY A 335 22.58 -4.45 6.02
C GLY A 335 22.43 -3.66 4.70
N LEU A 336 22.12 -4.34 3.59
CA LEU A 336 21.90 -3.70 2.30
C LEU A 336 20.63 -2.86 2.37
N THR A 337 20.74 -1.58 2.03
CA THR A 337 19.59 -0.68 1.97
C THR A 337 18.93 -0.69 0.60
N ILE A 338 17.70 -0.19 0.50
CA ILE A 338 16.98 -0.09 -0.77
C ILE A 338 17.71 0.82 -1.76
N SER A 339 18.28 1.95 -1.33
CA SER A 339 19.02 2.84 -2.25
C SER A 339 20.34 2.23 -2.72
N GLN A 340 21.01 1.45 -1.87
CA GLN A 340 22.18 0.66 -2.29
C GLN A 340 21.79 -0.42 -3.30
N ALA A 341 20.69 -1.14 -3.04
CA ALA A 341 20.16 -2.13 -3.96
C ALA A 341 19.83 -1.52 -5.31
N MET A 342 19.08 -0.41 -5.34
CA MET A 342 18.77 0.36 -6.55
C MET A 342 20.04 0.72 -7.34
N LYS A 343 21.06 1.25 -6.68
CA LYS A 343 22.35 1.60 -7.30
C LYS A 343 23.05 0.40 -7.93
N MET A 344 22.99 -0.77 -7.28
CA MET A 344 23.58 -2.02 -7.79
C MET A 344 22.84 -2.58 -9.00
N SER A 345 21.54 -2.29 -9.11
CA SER A 345 20.63 -2.84 -10.11
C SER A 345 20.22 -1.87 -11.22
N THR A 346 20.86 -0.71 -11.31
CA THR A 346 20.50 0.33 -12.30
C THR A 346 20.70 -0.17 -13.73
N LEU A 347 19.66 -0.05 -14.55
CA LEU A 347 19.74 -0.33 -15.98
C LEU A 347 20.28 0.87 -16.76
N LYS A 348 20.87 0.62 -17.94
CA LYS A 348 21.45 1.67 -18.80
C LYS A 348 20.45 2.77 -19.20
N ALA A 349 19.19 2.41 -19.40
CA ALA A 349 18.14 3.33 -19.83
C ALA A 349 17.24 3.82 -18.66
N GLY A 350 17.60 3.50 -17.41
CA GLY A 350 16.86 3.89 -16.21
C GLY A 350 16.10 2.73 -15.56
N GLY A 351 15.70 2.91 -14.30
CA GLY A 351 15.00 1.89 -13.53
C GLY A 351 15.96 0.88 -12.89
N HIS A 352 15.42 0.05 -12.00
CA HIS A 352 16.22 -0.81 -11.14
C HIS A 352 15.66 -2.23 -11.12
N VAL A 353 16.45 -3.21 -11.58
CA VAL A 353 16.07 -4.64 -11.60
C VAL A 353 17.10 -5.46 -10.81
N PHE A 354 16.77 -5.74 -9.57
CA PHE A 354 17.62 -6.44 -8.61
C PHE A 354 17.37 -7.94 -8.67
N VAL A 355 18.44 -8.73 -8.65
CA VAL A 355 18.34 -10.19 -8.85
C VAL A 355 18.95 -10.94 -7.67
N VAL A 356 18.23 -11.93 -7.17
CA VAL A 356 18.65 -12.76 -6.03
C VAL A 356 18.33 -14.23 -6.27
N GLU A 357 19.16 -15.12 -5.75
CA GLU A 357 18.84 -16.54 -5.58
C GLU A 357 17.87 -16.69 -4.40
N GLY A 358 16.69 -17.24 -4.67
CA GLY A 358 15.58 -17.34 -3.73
C GLY A 358 15.71 -18.49 -2.74
N GLU A 359 14.63 -19.27 -2.65
CA GLU A 359 14.44 -20.28 -1.61
C GLU A 359 15.62 -21.27 -1.52
N GLY A 360 16.07 -21.50 -0.28
CA GLY A 360 17.20 -22.36 0.02
C GLY A 360 18.58 -21.73 -0.21
N VAL A 361 18.62 -20.43 -0.58
CA VAL A 361 19.85 -19.64 -0.66
C VAL A 361 19.70 -18.34 0.12
N CYS A 362 19.08 -17.30 -0.45
CA CYS A 362 19.02 -15.95 0.15
C CYS A 362 17.61 -15.46 0.53
N LEU A 363 16.62 -16.35 0.43
CA LEU A 363 15.23 -16.08 0.79
C LEU A 363 14.71 -17.15 1.76
N ASP A 364 14.20 -16.70 2.89
CA ASP A 364 13.48 -17.54 3.85
C ASP A 364 11.98 -17.51 3.48
N ALA A 365 11.48 -18.57 2.81
CA ALA A 365 10.15 -18.58 2.21
C ALA A 365 8.98 -18.71 3.22
N ASN A 366 9.26 -18.94 4.50
CA ASN A 366 8.28 -19.19 5.57
C ASN A 366 7.14 -20.17 5.22
N TRP A 367 7.32 -21.05 4.24
CA TRP A 367 6.26 -21.82 3.61
C TRP A 367 5.55 -22.79 4.58
N ASN A 368 4.23 -22.95 4.41
CA ASN A 368 3.43 -23.93 5.16
C ASN A 368 2.45 -24.68 4.25
N SER A 369 2.79 -25.95 3.93
CA SER A 369 1.94 -26.87 3.16
C SER A 369 0.55 -27.10 3.72
N SER A 370 0.33 -26.96 5.04
CA SER A 370 -0.95 -27.32 5.64
C SER A 370 -2.05 -26.29 5.37
N LEU A 371 -1.70 -25.12 4.81
CA LEU A 371 -2.62 -24.04 4.50
C LEU A 371 -3.34 -24.30 3.17
N THR A 372 -4.01 -25.44 3.07
CA THR A 372 -4.77 -25.83 1.87
C THR A 372 -6.15 -25.21 1.83
N CYS A 373 -6.63 -24.86 0.62
CA CYS A 373 -7.98 -24.30 0.45
C CYS A 373 -9.06 -25.36 0.71
N TYR A 374 -8.89 -26.59 0.23
CA TYR A 374 -9.89 -27.66 0.33
C TYR A 374 -9.53 -28.69 1.39
N ARG A 375 -10.45 -28.93 2.33
CA ARG A 375 -10.26 -29.84 3.46
C ARG A 375 -11.45 -30.79 3.61
N GLU A 376 -11.44 -31.63 4.65
CA GLU A 376 -12.52 -32.58 4.90
C GLU A 376 -13.86 -31.87 5.17
N ASN A 377 -13.82 -30.80 5.98
CA ASN A 377 -15.02 -30.10 6.46
C ASN A 377 -15.33 -28.81 5.68
N GLY A 378 -14.91 -28.73 4.42
CA GLY A 378 -15.24 -27.64 3.49
C GLY A 378 -14.03 -26.97 2.85
N ASP A 379 -14.15 -25.70 2.49
CA ASP A 379 -13.15 -24.99 1.68
C ASP A 379 -13.00 -23.50 2.02
N CYS A 380 -11.98 -22.87 1.42
CA CYS A 380 -11.60 -21.49 1.72
C CYS A 380 -12.55 -20.41 1.17
N ARG A 381 -13.53 -20.75 0.33
CA ARG A 381 -14.39 -19.77 -0.36
C ARG A 381 -15.40 -19.18 0.62
N GLU A 382 -15.65 -17.87 0.53
CA GLU A 382 -16.56 -17.19 1.46
C GLU A 382 -17.97 -17.78 1.38
N GLY A 383 -18.54 -18.10 2.54
CA GLY A 383 -19.86 -18.72 2.63
C GLY A 383 -19.85 -20.25 2.52
N SER A 384 -18.75 -20.88 2.12
CA SER A 384 -18.63 -22.34 2.17
C SER A 384 -18.59 -22.86 3.61
N PRO A 385 -19.03 -24.11 3.86
CA PRO A 385 -18.78 -24.79 5.13
C PRO A 385 -17.30 -24.71 5.51
N GLY A 386 -17.01 -24.49 6.80
CA GLY A 386 -15.64 -24.45 7.32
C GLY A 386 -14.79 -23.24 6.90
N SER A 387 -15.24 -22.41 5.95
CA SER A 387 -14.47 -21.30 5.38
C SER A 387 -13.95 -20.32 6.41
N GLY A 388 -14.76 -19.98 7.43
CA GLY A 388 -14.34 -19.09 8.51
C GLY A 388 -13.13 -19.62 9.30
N TYR A 389 -13.06 -20.92 9.54
CA TYR A 389 -11.93 -21.56 10.23
C TYR A 389 -10.69 -21.60 9.32
N ILE A 390 -10.87 -22.04 8.07
CA ILE A 390 -9.78 -22.17 7.08
C ILE A 390 -9.12 -20.80 6.82
N ASN A 391 -9.94 -19.75 6.60
CA ASN A 391 -9.45 -18.38 6.44
C ASN A 391 -8.75 -17.87 7.70
N LYS A 392 -9.30 -18.15 8.89
CA LYS A 392 -8.70 -17.71 10.14
C LYS A 392 -7.30 -18.29 10.34
N GLU A 393 -7.07 -19.56 10.02
CA GLU A 393 -5.74 -20.17 10.14
C GLU A 393 -4.70 -19.48 9.25
N LEU A 394 -5.06 -19.15 8.00
CA LEU A 394 -4.14 -18.44 7.11
C LEU A 394 -3.79 -17.04 7.67
N PHE A 395 -4.77 -16.28 8.17
CA PHE A 395 -4.49 -14.98 8.77
C PHE A 395 -3.72 -15.06 10.10
N LEU A 396 -3.93 -16.12 10.89
CA LEU A 396 -3.10 -16.39 12.07
C LEU A 396 -1.65 -16.66 11.67
N TYR A 397 -1.43 -17.49 10.66
CA TYR A 397 -0.10 -17.74 10.11
C TYR A 397 0.57 -16.47 9.57
N ILE A 398 -0.18 -15.63 8.83
CA ILE A 398 0.34 -14.35 8.29
C ILE A 398 0.77 -13.43 9.43
N ASN A 399 -0.07 -13.31 10.46
CA ASN A 399 0.24 -12.47 11.63
C ASN A 399 1.43 -13.02 12.44
N GLU A 400 1.51 -14.33 12.63
CA GLU A 400 2.64 -14.98 13.30
C GLU A 400 3.94 -14.76 12.52
N THR A 401 3.91 -14.97 11.20
CA THR A 401 5.09 -14.77 10.34
C THR A 401 5.54 -13.32 10.36
N ALA A 402 4.60 -12.38 10.27
CA ALA A 402 4.88 -10.95 10.32
C ALA A 402 5.38 -10.47 11.69
N SER A 403 5.18 -11.22 12.79
CA SER A 403 5.74 -10.87 14.10
C SER A 403 7.24 -11.15 14.22
N ARG A 404 7.81 -11.89 13.27
CA ARG A 404 9.22 -12.30 13.29
C ARG A 404 10.05 -11.32 12.49
N LYS A 405 10.95 -10.59 13.16
CA LYS A 405 11.87 -9.68 12.50
C LYS A 405 12.81 -10.43 11.53
N PRO A 406 12.95 -9.98 10.28
CA PRO A 406 13.95 -10.51 9.34
C PRO A 406 15.37 -10.39 9.91
N LYS A 407 16.17 -11.45 9.81
CA LYS A 407 17.55 -11.45 10.34
C LYS A 407 18.52 -10.83 9.34
N THR A 408 18.74 -11.53 8.23
CA THR A 408 19.74 -11.19 7.21
C THR A 408 19.22 -11.42 5.80
N ASN A 409 18.56 -12.56 5.58
CA ASN A 409 17.95 -12.91 4.31
C ASN A 409 16.70 -12.07 4.05
N LEU A 410 16.27 -12.07 2.80
CA LEU A 410 14.92 -11.67 2.46
C LEU A 410 13.93 -12.68 3.06
N THR A 411 12.70 -12.26 3.31
CA THR A 411 11.66 -13.15 3.84
C THR A 411 10.37 -13.00 3.03
N THR A 412 9.71 -14.12 2.74
CA THR A 412 8.33 -14.07 2.22
C THR A 412 7.32 -14.33 3.32
N ILE A 413 6.11 -13.80 3.12
CA ILE A 413 4.92 -14.20 3.84
C ILE A 413 3.99 -14.84 2.81
N GLN A 414 3.71 -16.13 2.98
CA GLN A 414 2.76 -16.85 2.15
C GLN A 414 1.34 -16.32 2.40
N ALA A 415 0.79 -15.60 1.44
CA ALA A 415 -0.57 -15.06 1.50
C ALA A 415 -1.42 -15.61 0.35
N HIS A 416 -1.33 -16.92 0.17
CA HIS A 416 -2.09 -17.70 -0.81
C HIS A 416 -2.31 -19.14 -0.32
N TRP A 417 -3.16 -19.88 -1.03
CA TRP A 417 -3.56 -21.24 -0.68
C TRP A 417 -2.61 -22.29 -1.28
N GLN A 418 -2.43 -23.39 -0.55
CA GLN A 418 -1.73 -24.58 -1.05
C GLN A 418 -2.70 -25.59 -1.66
N TYR A 419 -2.19 -26.36 -2.62
CA TYR A 419 -2.96 -27.36 -3.35
C TYR A 419 -2.18 -28.68 -3.43
N ASP A 420 -2.51 -29.62 -2.55
CA ASP A 420 -2.07 -31.01 -2.70
C ASP A 420 -2.98 -31.77 -3.70
N SER A 421 -2.63 -33.02 -4.02
CA SER A 421 -3.41 -33.84 -4.95
C SER A 421 -4.88 -33.98 -4.57
N THR A 422 -5.19 -34.07 -3.27
CA THR A 422 -6.55 -34.17 -2.76
C THR A 422 -7.29 -32.84 -2.90
N SER A 423 -6.62 -31.73 -2.59
CA SER A 423 -7.19 -30.39 -2.75
C SER A 423 -7.46 -30.07 -4.22
N VAL A 424 -6.57 -30.45 -5.14
CA VAL A 424 -6.78 -30.28 -6.59
C VAL A 424 -8.01 -31.06 -7.05
N GLU A 425 -8.15 -32.33 -6.65
CA GLU A 425 -9.32 -33.14 -7.04
C GLU A 425 -10.63 -32.49 -6.55
N LYS A 426 -10.65 -31.99 -5.31
CA LYS A 426 -11.82 -31.29 -4.74
C LYS A 426 -12.11 -29.98 -5.45
N MET A 427 -11.08 -29.20 -5.79
CA MET A 427 -11.19 -27.95 -6.54
C MET A 427 -11.86 -28.16 -7.90
N LEU A 428 -11.39 -29.15 -8.66
CA LEU A 428 -11.93 -29.47 -9.98
C LEU A 428 -13.37 -30.00 -9.88
N LYS A 429 -13.68 -30.86 -8.90
CA LYS A 429 -15.07 -31.31 -8.64
C LYS A 429 -16.00 -30.16 -8.28
N ALA A 430 -15.47 -29.10 -7.66
CA ALA A 430 -16.22 -27.90 -7.32
C ALA A 430 -16.34 -26.91 -8.49
N GLY A 431 -15.82 -27.23 -9.68
CA GLY A 431 -15.82 -26.36 -10.86
C GLY A 431 -15.00 -25.09 -10.64
N SER A 432 -13.94 -25.16 -9.84
CA SER A 432 -13.08 -24.03 -9.49
C SER A 432 -11.66 -24.22 -10.01
N ASN A 433 -10.83 -23.20 -9.78
CA ASN A 433 -9.40 -23.15 -10.10
C ASN A 433 -8.68 -22.24 -9.10
N ILE A 434 -7.35 -22.22 -9.12
CA ILE A 434 -6.53 -21.44 -8.17
C ILE A 434 -6.90 -19.94 -8.17
N LEU A 435 -7.06 -19.35 -9.36
CA LEU A 435 -7.44 -17.93 -9.50
C LEU A 435 -8.82 -17.65 -8.91
N ASN A 436 -9.78 -18.54 -9.16
CA ASN A 436 -11.15 -18.40 -8.70
C ASN A 436 -11.27 -18.61 -7.19
N ASP A 437 -10.53 -19.56 -6.62
CA ASP A 437 -10.49 -19.75 -5.16
C ASP A 437 -9.88 -18.54 -4.45
N THR A 438 -8.83 -17.94 -5.03
CA THR A 438 -8.26 -16.68 -4.53
C THR A 438 -9.31 -15.56 -4.53
N LYS A 439 -10.08 -15.45 -5.62
CA LYS A 439 -11.17 -14.48 -5.72
C LYS A 439 -12.29 -14.74 -4.73
N LEU A 440 -12.77 -15.98 -4.65
CA LEU A 440 -13.93 -16.37 -3.85
C LEU A 440 -13.61 -16.46 -2.35
N SER A 441 -12.36 -16.68 -1.95
CA SER A 441 -11.94 -16.59 -0.54
C SER A 441 -11.86 -15.15 -0.03
N GLY A 442 -11.80 -14.17 -0.94
CA GLY A 442 -11.69 -12.75 -0.61
C GLY A 442 -10.36 -12.39 0.07
N ILE A 443 -9.34 -13.26 -0.03
CA ILE A 443 -8.08 -13.11 0.70
C ILE A 443 -7.37 -11.80 0.35
N ASN A 444 -7.18 -11.49 -0.94
CA ASN A 444 -6.49 -10.25 -1.37
C ASN A 444 -7.20 -9.00 -0.85
N LYS A 445 -8.55 -8.99 -0.87
CA LYS A 445 -9.33 -7.87 -0.31
C LYS A 445 -9.14 -7.73 1.20
N LYS A 446 -9.12 -8.83 1.95
CA LYS A 446 -8.93 -8.84 3.41
C LYS A 446 -7.51 -8.39 3.79
N LEU A 447 -6.51 -8.77 2.99
CA LEU A 447 -5.12 -8.37 3.21
C LEU A 447 -4.95 -6.85 3.24
N ILE A 448 -5.67 -6.09 2.41
CA ILE A 448 -5.64 -4.61 2.42
C ILE A 448 -5.87 -4.04 3.84
N GLY A 449 -6.85 -4.58 4.58
CA GLY A 449 -7.17 -4.13 5.93
C GLY A 449 -6.21 -4.65 7.03
N ILE A 450 -5.46 -5.70 6.74
CA ILE A 450 -4.56 -6.36 7.69
C ILE A 450 -3.12 -5.86 7.55
N ILE A 451 -2.67 -5.55 6.33
CA ILE A 451 -1.31 -5.06 6.04
C ILE A 451 -0.87 -3.92 6.99
N PRO A 452 -1.69 -2.91 7.31
CA PRO A 452 -1.29 -1.86 8.25
C PRO A 452 -0.99 -2.35 9.68
N GLN A 453 -1.51 -3.52 10.08
CA GLN A 453 -1.42 -4.07 11.43
C GLN A 453 -0.24 -5.05 11.60
N LEU A 454 0.32 -5.57 10.51
CA LEU A 454 1.45 -6.49 10.54
C LEU A 454 2.72 -5.77 11.04
N GLU A 455 3.63 -6.43 11.75
CA GLU A 455 4.83 -5.76 12.30
C GLU A 455 5.95 -5.67 11.26
N TYR A 456 6.32 -6.81 10.67
CA TYR A 456 7.35 -6.92 9.64
C TYR A 456 6.76 -7.52 8.36
N ILE A 457 7.03 -6.87 7.23
CA ILE A 457 6.74 -7.41 5.90
C ILE A 457 7.94 -7.10 5.02
N ASN A 458 8.47 -8.12 4.35
CA ASN A 458 9.40 -7.93 3.26
C ASN A 458 8.73 -8.28 1.94
N LEU A 459 8.51 -9.55 1.63
CA LEU A 459 7.78 -9.96 0.43
C LEU A 459 6.42 -10.54 0.84
N LEU A 460 5.32 -9.87 0.47
CA LEU A 460 3.98 -10.41 0.63
C LEU A 460 3.61 -11.15 -0.65
N GLU A 461 3.67 -12.48 -0.61
CA GLU A 461 3.51 -13.35 -1.77
C GLU A 461 2.06 -13.80 -1.92
N VAL A 462 1.43 -13.47 -3.06
CA VAL A 462 0.01 -13.74 -3.32
C VAL A 462 -0.20 -14.44 -4.66
N ASP A 463 -1.28 -15.22 -4.73
CA ASP A 463 -1.89 -15.64 -6.00
C ASP A 463 -2.80 -14.51 -6.52
N ASN A 464 -3.02 -14.50 -7.84
CA ASN A 464 -3.82 -13.52 -8.55
C ASN A 464 -3.49 -12.07 -8.15
N ALA A 465 -2.22 -11.71 -8.25
CA ALA A 465 -1.69 -10.45 -7.71
C ALA A 465 -2.33 -9.19 -8.32
N CYS A 466 -2.92 -9.28 -9.51
CA CYS A 466 -3.70 -8.18 -10.09
C CYS A 466 -5.07 -7.99 -9.44
N LEU A 467 -5.64 -9.01 -8.78
CA LEU A 467 -6.87 -8.89 -8.02
C LEU A 467 -6.60 -8.08 -6.74
N TYR A 468 -6.98 -6.80 -6.76
CA TYR A 468 -6.67 -5.78 -5.75
C TYR A 468 -5.18 -5.41 -5.65
N GLY A 469 -4.42 -5.61 -6.73
CA GLY A 469 -2.97 -5.41 -6.70
C GLY A 469 -2.56 -3.97 -6.36
N VAL A 470 -3.26 -2.98 -6.91
CA VAL A 470 -2.95 -1.55 -6.68
C VAL A 470 -3.19 -1.21 -5.21
N GLU A 471 -4.32 -1.64 -4.65
CA GLU A 471 -4.67 -1.39 -3.25
C GLU A 471 -3.74 -2.12 -2.28
N LEU A 472 -3.32 -3.36 -2.62
CA LEU A 472 -2.30 -4.09 -1.86
C LEU A 472 -0.96 -3.35 -1.87
N ALA A 473 -0.51 -2.91 -3.06
CA ALA A 473 0.74 -2.19 -3.22
C ALA A 473 0.70 -0.84 -2.47
N GLU A 474 -0.43 -0.12 -2.50
CA GLU A 474 -0.63 1.10 -1.73
C GLU A 474 -0.59 0.86 -0.22
N ALA A 475 -1.26 -0.19 0.27
CA ALA A 475 -1.23 -0.57 1.68
C ALA A 475 0.20 -0.90 2.15
N LEU A 476 1.00 -1.57 1.31
CA LEU A 476 2.41 -1.85 1.60
C LEU A 476 3.26 -0.57 1.59
N LYS A 477 3.09 0.30 0.58
CA LYS A 477 3.80 1.59 0.47
C LYS A 477 3.46 2.55 1.62
N ALA A 478 2.24 2.50 2.14
CA ALA A 478 1.83 3.34 3.27
C ALA A 478 2.63 3.02 4.55
N ARG A 479 3.24 1.84 4.65
CA ARG A 479 4.11 1.46 5.78
C ARG A 479 5.51 2.06 5.73
N THR A 480 5.93 2.54 4.55
CA THR A 480 7.28 3.09 4.33
C THR A 480 7.33 4.61 4.38
N LYS A 481 6.16 5.27 4.46
CA LYS A 481 6.00 6.72 4.59
C LYS A 481 5.96 7.11 6.07
#